data_AF-A0A397BX05-F1
#
_entry.id   AF-A0A397BX05-F1
#
_cell.length_a   1.000
_cell.length_b   1.000
_cell.length_c   1.000
_cell.angle_alpha   90.00
_cell.angle_beta   90.00
_cell.angle_gamma   90.00
#
_symmetry.space_group_name_H-M   'P 1'
#
loop_
_entity.id
_entity.type
_entity.pdbx_description
1 polymer ?
#
loop_
_entity_poly.entity_id
_entity_poly.type
_entity_poly.pdbx_seq_one_letter_code
_entity_poly.pdbx_strand_id
1 'polypeptide(L)'
;MYKSMRIIKDILWSDPHTANGWKENARGAGMSFCINYGPDHVYKYMVKNRLELIIRSHECVPNGFDWPFGAKGMLVTLFSASNYCGVANNMGCFMRIPENGKPSFFQYMATTSESDLVATNLEGLFQVIVTHRDELRRRFQELDPGDTHTVTTSDWDDVMQQQLQIQLNWASIRPLLTSIEPNQTIDYVNFLDRYHTRGTTASQDDAAASTVAGAAVSR
;
A
#
# COMPACT_ATOMS: atom_id res chain seq x y z
N MET A 1 10.19 -21.21 22.83
CA MET A 1 9.19 -20.25 22.33
C MET A 1 9.59 -18.79 22.60
N TYR A 2 9.83 -18.39 23.86
CA TYR A 2 10.14 -16.99 24.23
C TYR A 2 11.43 -16.41 23.61
N LYS A 3 12.53 -17.20 23.55
CA LYS A 3 13.79 -16.77 22.90
C LYS A 3 13.64 -16.51 21.39
N SER A 4 12.85 -17.34 20.69
CA SER A 4 12.63 -17.21 19.24
C SER A 4 11.84 -15.95 18.90
N MET A 5 10.83 -15.61 19.70
CA MET A 5 10.06 -14.37 19.54
C MET A 5 10.91 -13.12 19.74
N ARG A 6 11.89 -13.18 20.66
CA ARG A 6 12.81 -12.06 20.90
C ARG A 6 13.69 -11.76 19.70
N ILE A 7 14.27 -12.78 19.05
CA ILE A 7 15.14 -12.59 17.88
C ILE A 7 14.36 -11.96 16.72
N ILE A 8 13.16 -12.47 16.43
CA ILE A 8 12.31 -11.92 15.36
C ILE A 8 11.99 -10.46 15.64
N LYS A 9 11.64 -10.14 16.88
CA LYS A 9 11.37 -8.75 17.29
C LYS A 9 12.60 -7.86 17.10
N ASP A 10 13.76 -8.29 17.58
CA ASP A 10 14.98 -7.50 17.54
C ASP A 10 15.45 -7.28 16.08
N ILE A 11 15.25 -8.25 15.19
CA ILE A 11 15.54 -8.09 13.74
C ILE A 11 14.62 -7.07 13.08
N LEU A 12 13.35 -7.00 13.49
CA LEU A 12 12.35 -6.15 12.85
C LEU A 12 12.26 -4.72 13.41
N TRP A 13 12.60 -4.52 14.68
CA TRP A 13 12.27 -3.28 15.41
C TRP A 13 13.46 -2.59 16.11
N SER A 14 14.68 -3.10 15.95
CA SER A 14 15.85 -2.47 16.57
C SER A 14 16.43 -1.37 15.67
N ASP A 15 16.94 -0.30 16.28
CA ASP A 15 17.54 0.83 15.56
C ASP A 15 19.00 1.11 15.96
N PRO A 16 19.85 1.63 15.05
CA PRO A 16 21.19 2.07 15.40
C PRO A 16 21.14 3.30 16.33
N HIS A 17 22.14 3.41 17.19
CA HIS A 17 22.35 4.57 18.05
C HIS A 17 23.81 5.00 18.01
N THR A 18 24.04 6.30 17.95
CA THR A 18 25.38 6.87 17.75
C THR A 18 26.34 6.57 18.90
N ALA A 19 25.84 6.35 20.12
CA ALA A 19 26.64 5.95 21.28
C ALA A 19 26.80 4.42 21.38
N ASN A 20 27.92 3.98 21.94
CA ASN A 20 28.19 2.57 22.22
C ASN A 20 27.18 1.95 23.21
N GLY A 21 27.01 0.64 23.13
CA GLY A 21 26.17 -0.14 24.03
C GLY A 21 24.72 -0.31 23.54
N TRP A 22 23.86 -0.77 24.44
CA TRP A 22 22.42 -0.89 24.21
C TRP A 22 21.67 0.26 24.87
N LYS A 23 20.60 0.71 24.21
CA LYS A 23 19.67 1.69 24.77
C LYS A 23 18.23 1.23 24.56
N GLU A 24 17.32 1.54 25.47
CA GLU A 24 15.91 1.24 25.28
C GLU A 24 15.31 2.10 24.16
N ASN A 25 14.48 1.49 23.31
CA ASN A 25 13.79 2.15 22.20
C ASN A 25 12.31 2.37 22.55
N ALA A 26 11.83 3.61 22.39
CA ALA A 26 10.47 4.03 22.69
C ALA A 26 9.43 3.70 21.59
N ARG A 27 9.83 3.15 20.42
CA ARG A 27 8.90 2.77 19.34
C ARG A 27 7.93 1.63 19.71
N GLY A 28 8.07 1.02 20.89
CA GLY A 28 7.19 -0.02 21.39
C GLY A 28 5.82 0.53 21.80
N ALA A 29 4.87 0.57 20.87
CA ALA A 29 3.44 0.76 21.13
C ALA A 29 2.89 -0.39 22.00
N GLY A 30 3.19 -0.37 23.30
CA GLY A 30 2.85 -1.44 24.26
C GLY A 30 3.77 -2.67 24.24
N MET A 31 4.68 -2.78 23.26
CA MET A 31 5.67 -3.86 23.20
C MET A 31 6.92 -3.44 23.98
N SER A 32 6.97 -3.76 25.27
CA SER A 32 8.14 -3.49 26.11
C SER A 32 9.40 -4.14 25.49
N PHE A 33 10.51 -3.39 25.45
CA PHE A 33 11.87 -3.83 25.11
C PHE A 33 12.27 -3.94 23.62
N CYS A 34 11.99 -2.95 22.76
CA CYS A 34 12.82 -2.78 21.55
C CYS A 34 14.17 -2.14 21.94
N ILE A 35 15.25 -2.46 21.23
CA ILE A 35 16.60 -2.00 21.58
C ILE A 35 17.19 -1.14 20.49
N ASN A 36 17.93 -0.14 20.93
CA ASN A 36 18.84 0.61 20.11
C ASN A 36 20.25 0.09 20.33
N TYR A 37 21.05 0.00 19.27
CA TYR A 37 22.39 -0.61 19.31
C TYR A 37 23.49 0.31 18.81
N GLY A 38 24.59 0.34 19.55
CA GLY A 38 25.76 1.13 19.24
C GLY A 38 26.70 0.51 18.19
N PRO A 39 27.66 1.30 17.69
CA PRO A 39 28.63 0.85 16.70
C PRO A 39 29.54 -0.28 17.22
N ASP A 40 29.81 -0.37 18.53
CA ASP A 40 30.65 -1.42 19.10
C ASP A 40 30.03 -2.82 18.97
N HIS A 41 28.71 -2.95 19.10
CA HIS A 41 27.99 -4.20 18.90
C HIS A 41 28.00 -4.63 17.43
N VAL A 42 27.79 -3.68 16.53
CA VAL A 42 27.87 -3.93 15.09
C VAL A 42 29.28 -4.36 14.70
N TYR A 43 30.32 -3.66 15.14
CA TYR A 43 31.71 -4.03 14.88
C TYR A 43 32.03 -5.47 15.32
N LYS A 44 31.68 -5.81 16.58
CA LYS A 44 31.89 -7.16 17.12
C LYS A 44 31.17 -8.23 16.30
N TYR A 45 29.92 -7.97 15.88
CA TYR A 45 29.14 -8.89 15.07
C TYR A 45 29.75 -9.08 13.67
N MET A 46 30.16 -7.99 13.03
CA MET A 46 30.76 -8.00 11.70
C MET A 46 32.07 -8.79 11.66
N VAL A 47 32.99 -8.51 12.59
CA VAL A 47 34.28 -9.22 12.69
C VAL A 47 34.07 -10.70 12.97
N LYS A 48 33.18 -11.04 13.90
CA LYS A 48 32.90 -12.44 14.27
C LYS A 48 32.37 -13.25 13.08
N ASN A 49 31.51 -12.64 12.25
CA ASN A 49 30.85 -13.33 11.14
C ASN A 49 31.54 -13.08 9.78
N ARG A 50 32.65 -12.33 9.76
CA ARG A 50 33.40 -11.97 8.54
C ARG A 50 32.51 -11.29 7.50
N LEU A 51 31.69 -10.34 7.95
CA LEU A 51 30.79 -9.55 7.12
C LEU A 51 31.40 -8.17 6.84
N GLU A 52 31.09 -7.61 5.67
CA GLU A 52 31.60 -6.30 5.23
C GLU A 52 30.59 -5.16 5.41
N LEU A 53 29.30 -5.43 5.15
CA LEU A 53 28.24 -4.46 5.26
C LEU A 53 26.94 -5.08 5.80
N ILE A 54 26.29 -4.39 6.75
CA ILE A 54 24.89 -4.59 7.11
C ILE A 54 24.05 -3.56 6.36
N ILE A 55 22.99 -4.05 5.72
CA ILE A 55 22.01 -3.20 5.04
C ILE A 55 20.70 -3.36 5.79
N ARG A 56 20.12 -2.25 6.25
CA ARG A 56 18.81 -2.23 6.91
C ARG A 56 17.92 -1.14 6.33
N SER A 57 16.63 -1.20 6.64
CA SER A 57 15.65 -0.19 6.22
C SER A 57 14.96 0.45 7.43
N HIS A 58 13.64 0.29 7.61
CA HIS A 58 12.82 0.66 8.78
C HIS A 58 12.82 2.13 9.28
N GLU A 59 13.87 2.92 9.09
CA GLU A 59 13.92 4.34 9.45
C GLU A 59 13.85 5.21 8.19
N CYS A 60 12.93 6.19 8.19
CA CYS A 60 12.88 7.22 7.16
C CYS A 60 14.05 8.19 7.36
N VAL A 61 14.88 8.35 6.32
CA VAL A 61 16.07 9.20 6.32
C VAL A 61 16.02 10.19 5.16
N PRO A 62 16.44 11.47 5.35
CA PRO A 62 16.20 12.54 4.38
C PRO A 62 16.69 12.24 2.95
N ASN A 63 17.86 11.63 2.80
CA ASN A 63 18.46 11.35 1.50
C ASN A 63 18.08 9.96 0.94
N GLY A 64 17.15 9.25 1.58
CA GLY A 64 16.83 7.87 1.25
C GLY A 64 17.91 6.87 1.67
N PHE A 65 19.08 7.32 2.09
CA PHE A 65 20.06 6.50 2.80
C PHE A 65 20.79 7.31 3.88
N ASP A 66 21.35 6.61 4.86
CA ASP A 66 22.20 7.21 5.89
C ASP A 66 23.24 6.21 6.42
N TRP A 67 24.36 6.74 6.88
CA TRP A 67 25.41 6.01 7.58
C TRP A 67 25.41 6.42 9.06
N PRO A 68 24.63 5.74 9.93
CA PRO A 68 24.40 6.19 11.30
C PRO A 68 25.67 6.19 12.18
N PHE A 69 26.73 5.53 11.72
CA PHE A 69 28.05 5.51 12.38
C PHE A 69 29.14 6.23 11.57
N GLY A 70 28.75 7.05 10.60
CA GLY A 70 29.65 7.84 9.74
C GLY A 70 29.97 7.20 8.38
N ALA A 71 30.52 8.01 7.47
CA ALA A 71 30.63 7.74 6.02
C ALA A 71 31.48 6.52 5.58
N LYS A 72 32.10 5.80 6.52
CA LYS A 72 32.83 4.54 6.28
C LYS A 72 32.26 3.38 7.12
N GLY A 73 31.02 3.52 7.59
CA GLY A 73 30.40 2.59 8.53
C GLY A 73 30.18 1.20 7.95
N MET A 74 30.09 0.20 8.82
CA MET A 74 29.73 -1.18 8.47
C MET A 74 28.21 -1.39 8.37
N LEU A 75 27.42 -0.34 8.53
CA LEU A 75 25.96 -0.40 8.53
C LEU A 75 25.40 0.79 7.76
N VAL A 76 24.50 0.51 6.82
CA VAL A 76 23.75 1.51 6.07
C VAL A 76 22.25 1.35 6.32
N THR A 77 21.58 2.47 6.50
CA THR A 77 20.11 2.57 6.46
C THR A 77 19.70 2.99 5.05
N LEU A 78 18.79 2.24 4.44
CA LEU A 78 18.20 2.48 3.11
C LEU A 78 16.68 2.59 3.21
N PHE A 79 16.11 3.61 2.59
CA PHE A 79 14.69 3.89 2.60
C PHE A 79 14.19 4.22 1.20
N SER A 80 13.26 3.40 0.69
CA SER A 80 12.82 3.44 -0.70
C SER A 80 11.47 4.15 -0.91
N ALA A 81 10.78 4.59 0.14
CA ALA A 81 9.57 5.40 -0.03
C ALA A 81 9.96 6.89 -0.04
N SER A 82 10.04 7.50 -1.22
CA SER A 82 10.23 8.96 -1.33
C SER A 82 8.98 9.72 -0.89
N ASN A 83 9.15 10.92 -0.36
CA ASN A 83 8.09 11.74 0.23
C ASN A 83 7.17 10.91 1.15
N TYR A 84 7.77 10.21 2.11
CA TYR A 84 7.07 9.30 2.99
C TYR A 84 5.86 9.95 3.64
N CYS A 85 4.71 9.24 3.58
CA CYS A 85 3.41 9.73 4.02
C CYS A 85 2.97 11.06 3.38
N GLY A 86 3.53 11.45 2.24
CA GLY A 86 3.22 12.71 1.54
C GLY A 86 3.78 13.97 2.17
N VAL A 87 4.47 13.87 3.31
CA VAL A 87 4.86 15.03 4.15
C VAL A 87 6.33 15.05 4.53
N ALA A 88 7.03 13.92 4.47
CA ALA A 88 8.40 13.83 4.96
C ALA A 88 9.44 14.49 4.04
N ASN A 89 9.08 14.72 2.77
CA ASN A 89 9.97 15.30 1.75
C ASN A 89 11.36 14.63 1.66
N ASN A 90 11.45 13.34 2.00
CA ASN A 90 12.66 12.56 1.89
C ASN A 90 12.81 12.01 0.47
N MET A 91 14.05 11.78 0.03
CA MET A 91 14.31 10.99 -1.17
C MET A 91 14.05 9.51 -0.89
N GLY A 92 13.65 8.78 -1.93
CA GLY A 92 13.75 7.33 -1.98
C GLY A 92 15.15 6.93 -2.45
N CYS A 93 15.62 5.77 -2.03
CA CYS A 93 16.88 5.22 -2.50
C CYS A 93 16.80 3.69 -2.65
N PHE A 94 17.47 3.17 -3.66
CA PHE A 94 17.82 1.74 -3.73
C PHE A 94 19.32 1.58 -3.96
N MET A 95 19.86 0.43 -3.58
CA MET A 95 21.28 0.13 -3.74
C MET A 95 21.49 -1.03 -4.70
N ARG A 96 22.37 -0.84 -5.68
CA ARG A 96 22.82 -1.89 -6.59
C ARG A 96 24.14 -2.45 -6.10
N ILE A 97 24.20 -3.77 -5.90
CA ILE A 97 25.41 -4.51 -5.55
C ILE A 97 25.79 -5.37 -6.75
N PRO A 98 26.78 -4.97 -7.57
CA PRO A 98 27.27 -5.80 -8.67
C PRO A 98 28.12 -6.97 -8.16
N GLU A 99 28.21 -8.05 -8.92
CA GLU A 99 29.06 -9.21 -8.60
C GLU A 99 30.54 -8.82 -8.45
N ASN A 100 31.03 -7.95 -9.34
CA ASN A 100 32.38 -7.42 -9.32
C ASN A 100 32.33 -5.89 -9.32
N GLY A 101 32.25 -5.28 -8.14
CA GLY A 101 32.28 -3.83 -8.01
C GLY A 101 31.82 -3.34 -6.64
N LYS A 102 31.83 -2.01 -6.48
CA LYS A 102 31.39 -1.38 -5.24
C LYS A 102 29.87 -1.16 -5.26
N PRO A 103 29.17 -1.30 -4.11
CA PRO A 103 27.77 -0.91 -4.01
C PRO A 103 27.56 0.54 -4.44
N SER A 104 26.47 0.80 -5.15
CA SER A 104 26.13 2.13 -5.65
C SER A 104 24.71 2.50 -5.24
N PHE A 105 24.53 3.73 -4.78
CA PHE A 105 23.25 4.29 -4.33
C PHE A 105 22.56 5.02 -5.47
N PHE A 106 21.27 4.78 -5.64
CA PHE A 106 20.43 5.43 -6.64
C PHE A 106 19.27 6.10 -5.91
N GLN A 107 19.39 7.42 -5.74
CA GLN A 107 18.36 8.25 -5.14
C GLN A 107 17.33 8.66 -6.19
N TYR A 108 16.07 8.72 -5.79
CA TYR A 108 14.98 9.18 -6.62
C TYR A 108 13.96 9.94 -5.77
N MET A 109 13.25 10.85 -6.41
CA MET A 109 11.99 11.37 -5.91
C MET A 109 10.92 10.78 -6.81
N ALA A 110 9.99 10.00 -6.25
CA ALA A 110 8.83 9.61 -7.02
C ALA A 110 8.07 10.89 -7.36
N THR A 111 8.14 11.30 -8.63
CA THR A 111 7.14 12.17 -9.20
C THR A 111 5.89 11.34 -9.26
N THR A 112 4.86 11.73 -8.55
CA THR A 112 3.55 11.14 -8.69
C THR A 112 3.12 11.28 -10.15
N SER A 113 3.25 10.20 -10.93
CA SER A 113 2.52 10.10 -12.19
C SER A 113 1.04 10.00 -11.83
N GLU A 114 0.15 10.59 -12.63
CA GLU A 114 -1.31 10.52 -12.38
C GLU A 114 -1.78 9.07 -12.16
N SER A 115 -1.15 8.11 -12.84
CA SER A 115 -1.37 6.68 -12.68
C SER A 115 -0.99 6.09 -11.31
N ASP A 116 0.10 6.54 -10.67
CA ASP A 116 0.52 6.06 -9.35
C ASP A 116 -0.25 6.74 -8.21
N LEU A 117 -0.69 7.99 -8.45
CA LEU A 117 -1.70 8.63 -7.64
C LEU A 117 -2.97 7.81 -7.65
N VAL A 118 -3.47 7.36 -8.82
CA VAL A 118 -4.69 6.55 -8.91
C VAL A 118 -4.62 5.30 -8.05
N ALA A 119 -3.55 4.50 -8.12
CA ALA A 119 -3.45 3.23 -7.37
C ALA A 119 -3.38 3.42 -5.84
N THR A 120 -2.60 4.41 -5.37
CA THR A 120 -2.52 4.76 -3.94
C THR A 120 -3.79 5.48 -3.48
N ASN A 121 -4.46 6.18 -4.40
CA ASN A 121 -5.77 6.78 -4.20
C ASN A 121 -6.91 5.78 -4.34
N LEU A 122 -6.76 4.53 -4.79
CA LEU A 122 -7.92 3.64 -4.94
C LEU A 122 -8.51 3.27 -3.58
N GLU A 123 -7.69 2.95 -2.57
CA GLU A 123 -8.19 2.71 -1.21
C GLU A 123 -8.82 3.99 -0.63
N GLY A 124 -8.19 5.15 -0.83
CA GLY A 124 -8.75 6.44 -0.43
C GLY A 124 -10.04 6.79 -1.17
N LEU A 125 -10.11 6.49 -2.47
CA LEU A 125 -11.24 6.70 -3.36
C LEU A 125 -12.39 5.77 -2.97
N PHE A 126 -12.12 4.52 -2.63
CA PHE A 126 -13.14 3.62 -2.09
C PHE A 126 -13.73 4.19 -0.81
N GLN A 127 -12.89 4.69 0.11
CA GLN A 127 -13.37 5.30 1.33
C GLN A 127 -14.22 6.56 1.04
N VAL A 128 -13.80 7.39 0.09
CA VAL A 128 -14.53 8.59 -0.34
C VAL A 128 -15.86 8.25 -1.03
N ILE A 129 -15.90 7.21 -1.87
CA ILE A 129 -17.12 6.68 -2.51
C ILE A 129 -18.08 6.17 -1.45
N VAL A 130 -17.59 5.42 -0.46
CA VAL A 130 -18.40 4.95 0.68
C VAL A 130 -18.97 6.15 1.45
N THR A 131 -18.17 7.19 1.70
CA THR A 131 -18.60 8.41 2.40
C THR A 131 -19.68 9.19 1.64
N HIS A 132 -19.58 9.28 0.31
CA HIS A 132 -20.52 10.05 -0.53
C HIS A 132 -21.62 9.20 -1.18
N ARG A 133 -21.75 7.93 -0.78
CA ARG A 133 -22.62 6.93 -1.42
C ARG A 133 -24.07 7.37 -1.57
N ASP A 134 -24.66 7.93 -0.51
CA ASP A 134 -26.07 8.32 -0.51
C ASP A 134 -26.32 9.50 -1.47
N GLU A 135 -25.37 10.42 -1.55
CA GLU A 135 -25.43 11.56 -2.46
C GLU A 135 -25.21 11.11 -3.92
N LEU A 136 -24.23 10.23 -4.15
CA LEU A 136 -24.05 9.60 -5.48
C LEU A 136 -25.32 8.88 -5.94
N ARG A 137 -25.95 8.09 -5.05
CA ARG A 137 -27.21 7.40 -5.33
C ARG A 137 -28.30 8.39 -5.75
N ARG A 138 -28.47 9.47 -4.98
CA ARG A 138 -29.47 10.51 -5.24
C ARG A 138 -29.26 11.15 -6.62
N ARG A 139 -28.01 11.49 -6.98
CA ARG A 139 -27.67 12.09 -8.27
C ARG A 139 -27.89 11.15 -9.45
N PHE A 140 -27.57 9.86 -9.30
CA PHE A 140 -27.87 8.87 -10.33
C PHE A 140 -29.37 8.68 -10.54
N GLN A 141 -30.15 8.64 -9.45
CA GLN A 141 -31.62 8.56 -9.52
C GLN A 141 -32.27 9.78 -10.18
N GLU A 142 -31.70 10.98 -10.03
CA GLU A 142 -32.17 12.18 -10.74
C GLU A 142 -31.95 12.10 -12.26
N LEU A 143 -30.92 11.39 -12.70
CA LEU A 143 -30.62 11.17 -14.12
C LEU A 143 -31.39 9.96 -14.71
N ASP A 144 -32.01 9.15 -13.86
CA ASP A 144 -32.78 7.96 -14.23
C ASP A 144 -34.24 8.05 -13.72
N PRO A 145 -35.06 8.97 -14.24
CA PRO A 145 -36.47 9.09 -13.85
C PRO A 145 -37.32 7.87 -14.27
N GLY A 146 -36.78 7.01 -15.13
CA GLY A 146 -37.40 5.77 -15.59
C GLY A 146 -37.15 4.57 -14.67
N ASP A 147 -36.35 4.73 -13.61
CA ASP A 147 -35.94 3.67 -12.67
C ASP A 147 -35.37 2.43 -13.38
N THR A 148 -34.58 2.67 -14.42
CA THR A 148 -33.91 1.64 -15.21
C THR A 148 -32.68 1.06 -14.51
N HIS A 149 -32.22 1.71 -13.44
CA HIS A 149 -31.01 1.43 -12.67
C HIS A 149 -29.70 1.56 -13.47
N THR A 150 -29.75 2.23 -14.63
CA THR A 150 -28.59 2.39 -15.51
C THR A 150 -28.38 3.84 -15.91
N VAL A 151 -27.11 4.25 -16.02
CA VAL A 151 -26.71 5.57 -16.54
C VAL A 151 -25.67 5.42 -17.64
N THR A 152 -25.53 6.43 -18.51
CA THR A 152 -24.48 6.40 -19.53
C THR A 152 -23.09 6.55 -18.90
N THR A 153 -22.08 6.08 -19.61
CA THR A 153 -20.67 6.26 -19.22
C THR A 153 -20.28 7.73 -19.03
N SER A 154 -20.79 8.63 -19.87
CA SER A 154 -20.55 10.08 -19.75
C SER A 154 -21.21 10.66 -18.50
N ASP A 155 -22.48 10.34 -18.26
CA ASP A 155 -23.22 10.81 -17.09
C ASP A 155 -22.57 10.32 -15.79
N TRP A 156 -22.04 9.09 -15.81
CA TRP A 156 -21.33 8.53 -14.67
C TRP A 156 -20.03 9.29 -14.37
N ASP A 157 -19.23 9.57 -15.40
CA ASP A 157 -18.00 10.34 -15.25
C ASP A 157 -18.30 11.75 -14.68
N ASP A 158 -19.37 12.39 -15.17
CA ASP A 158 -19.81 13.71 -14.71
C ASP A 158 -20.30 13.71 -13.26
N VAL A 159 -21.12 12.73 -12.87
CA VAL A 159 -21.60 12.59 -11.48
C VAL A 159 -20.43 12.36 -10.52
N MET A 160 -19.49 11.47 -10.88
CA MET A 160 -18.32 11.18 -10.06
C MET A 160 -17.42 12.42 -9.92
N GLN A 161 -17.19 13.16 -11.00
CA GLN A 161 -16.42 14.41 -10.98
C GLN A 161 -17.08 15.49 -10.12
N GLN A 162 -18.40 15.66 -10.22
CA GLN A 162 -19.13 16.70 -9.49
C GLN A 162 -19.26 16.39 -7.99
N GLN A 163 -19.55 15.15 -7.64
CA GLN A 163 -19.82 14.77 -6.24
C GLN A 163 -18.55 14.55 -5.43
N LEU A 164 -17.53 13.97 -6.04
CA LEU A 164 -16.29 13.67 -5.31
C LEU A 164 -15.32 14.86 -5.33
N GLN A 165 -15.51 15.81 -6.26
CA GLN A 165 -14.66 16.99 -6.45
C GLN A 165 -13.16 16.65 -6.64
N ILE A 166 -12.87 15.44 -7.13
CA ILE A 166 -11.51 14.97 -7.40
C ILE A 166 -11.26 15.09 -8.90
N GLN A 167 -10.18 15.77 -9.30
CA GLN A 167 -9.77 15.86 -10.70
C GLN A 167 -9.03 14.58 -11.10
N LEU A 168 -9.74 13.65 -11.72
CA LEU A 168 -9.20 12.39 -12.21
C LEU A 168 -9.71 12.10 -13.63
N ASN A 169 -8.95 11.31 -14.38
CA ASN A 169 -9.40 10.76 -15.65
C ASN A 169 -10.35 9.58 -15.40
N TRP A 170 -11.64 9.88 -15.17
CA TRP A 170 -12.66 8.88 -14.83
C TRP A 170 -12.80 7.78 -15.90
N ALA A 171 -12.63 8.10 -17.18
CA ALA A 171 -12.66 7.11 -18.25
C ALA A 171 -11.58 6.01 -18.10
N SER A 172 -10.42 6.35 -17.53
CA SER A 172 -9.33 5.39 -17.28
C SER A 172 -9.52 4.58 -16.01
N ILE A 173 -10.24 5.12 -15.01
CA ILE A 173 -10.44 4.50 -13.70
C ILE A 173 -11.73 3.68 -13.65
N ARG A 174 -12.74 4.06 -14.41
CA ARG A 174 -14.04 3.41 -14.49
C ARG A 174 -13.96 1.88 -14.64
N PRO A 175 -13.09 1.28 -15.48
CA PRO A 175 -12.97 -0.17 -15.59
C PRO A 175 -12.51 -0.87 -14.30
N LEU A 176 -11.90 -0.13 -13.38
CA LEU A 176 -11.46 -0.63 -12.07
C LEU A 176 -12.57 -0.50 -11.00
N LEU A 177 -13.56 0.36 -11.21
CA LEU A 177 -14.59 0.70 -10.23
C LEU A 177 -15.91 -0.02 -10.49
N THR A 178 -16.27 -0.22 -11.75
CA THR A 178 -17.56 -0.79 -12.16
C THR A 178 -17.47 -1.54 -13.49
N SER A 179 -18.42 -2.41 -13.74
CA SER A 179 -18.60 -3.09 -15.04
C SER A 179 -19.37 -2.18 -16.01
N ILE A 180 -18.96 -2.19 -17.27
CA ILE A 180 -19.63 -1.47 -18.36
C ILE A 180 -20.44 -2.49 -19.17
N GLU A 181 -21.74 -2.26 -19.30
CA GLU A 181 -22.63 -3.10 -20.10
C GLU A 181 -22.36 -2.92 -21.61
N PRO A 182 -22.72 -3.88 -22.47
CA PRO A 182 -22.45 -3.83 -23.91
C PRO A 182 -22.98 -2.57 -24.63
N ASN A 183 -23.99 -1.91 -24.07
CA ASN A 183 -24.62 -0.68 -24.55
C ASN A 183 -23.94 0.61 -24.02
N GLN A 184 -22.74 0.53 -23.42
CA GLN A 184 -22.03 1.67 -22.82
C GLN A 184 -22.79 2.33 -21.65
N THR A 185 -23.62 1.55 -20.94
CA THR A 185 -24.25 1.98 -19.69
C THR A 185 -23.62 1.29 -18.48
N ILE A 186 -23.87 1.86 -17.31
CA ILE A 186 -23.36 1.37 -16.03
C ILE A 186 -24.55 1.19 -15.09
N ASP A 187 -24.65 0.01 -14.49
CA ASP A 187 -25.55 -0.26 -13.37
C ASP A 187 -25.01 0.43 -12.12
N TYR A 188 -25.58 1.59 -11.78
CA TYR A 188 -25.11 2.39 -10.66
C TYR A 188 -25.55 1.80 -9.31
N VAL A 189 -26.57 0.94 -9.28
CA VAL A 189 -27.03 0.26 -8.07
C VAL A 189 -26.01 -0.82 -7.69
N ASN A 190 -25.65 -1.68 -8.64
CA ASN A 190 -24.62 -2.70 -8.47
C ASN A 190 -23.27 -2.05 -8.12
N PHE A 191 -22.90 -0.97 -8.81
CA PHE A 191 -21.71 -0.18 -8.48
C PHE A 191 -21.72 0.26 -7.01
N LEU A 192 -22.76 0.94 -6.53
CA LEU A 192 -22.80 1.46 -5.15
C LEU A 192 -22.98 0.38 -4.08
N ASP A 193 -23.55 -0.77 -4.43
CA ASP A 193 -23.69 -1.89 -3.50
C ASP A 193 -22.36 -2.60 -3.25
N ARG A 194 -21.40 -2.55 -4.19
CA ARG A 194 -20.02 -3.04 -3.95
C ARG A 194 -19.27 -2.23 -2.89
N TYR A 195 -19.67 -0.98 -2.62
CA TYR A 195 -18.97 -0.06 -1.73
C TYR A 195 -19.83 0.30 -0.50
N HIS A 196 -20.12 -0.68 0.36
CA HIS A 196 -20.91 -0.50 1.58
C HIS A 196 -20.09 -0.57 2.89
N THR A 197 -20.48 0.22 3.89
CA THR A 197 -19.77 0.38 5.19
C THR A 197 -19.87 -0.81 6.16
N ARG A 198 -20.22 -2.02 5.70
CA ARG A 198 -20.22 -3.23 6.54
C ARG A 198 -19.32 -4.29 5.94
N GLY A 199 -18.23 -4.60 6.63
CA GLY A 199 -17.35 -5.70 6.29
C GLY A 199 -18.12 -7.03 6.28
N THR A 200 -18.04 -7.71 5.14
CA THR A 200 -17.90 -9.16 4.98
C THR A 200 -17.77 -9.39 3.49
N THR A 201 -16.70 -10.07 3.09
CA THR A 201 -16.56 -10.69 1.77
C THR A 201 -17.82 -11.50 1.46
N ALA A 202 -18.65 -11.01 0.53
CA ALA A 202 -19.59 -11.85 -0.17
C ALA A 202 -18.79 -12.57 -1.26
N SER A 203 -18.36 -13.79 -0.93
CA SER A 203 -17.95 -14.79 -1.90
C SER A 203 -19.07 -14.98 -2.93
N GLN A 204 -18.73 -14.83 -4.22
CA GLN A 204 -19.49 -15.45 -5.30
C GLN A 204 -18.51 -16.11 -6.26
N ASP A 205 -18.19 -17.36 -5.95
CA ASP A 205 -17.92 -18.37 -6.97
C ASP A 205 -19.28 -18.93 -7.46
N ASP A 206 -19.33 -19.15 -8.77
CA ASP A 206 -20.14 -20.13 -9.50
C ASP A 206 -21.67 -20.14 -9.39
N ALA A 207 -22.33 -19.61 -10.44
CA ALA A 207 -23.54 -20.20 -11.00
C ALA A 207 -23.82 -19.72 -12.44
N ALA A 208 -23.17 -20.33 -13.44
CA ALA A 208 -23.68 -20.34 -14.81
C ALA A 208 -23.14 -21.54 -15.63
N ALA A 209 -23.55 -22.75 -15.28
CA ALA A 209 -23.69 -23.86 -16.23
C ALA A 209 -24.63 -24.92 -15.65
N SER A 210 -25.94 -24.67 -15.76
CA SER A 210 -26.95 -25.71 -15.61
C SER A 210 -27.19 -26.38 -16.97
N THR A 211 -27.38 -27.71 -16.92
CA THR A 211 -28.23 -28.55 -17.80
C THR A 211 -27.46 -29.63 -18.55
N VAL A 212 -27.43 -30.85 -18.00
CA VAL A 212 -28.03 -32.05 -18.65
C VAL A 212 -28.52 -33.02 -17.55
N ALA A 213 -29.76 -33.50 -17.76
CA ALA A 213 -30.52 -34.58 -17.10
C ALA A 213 -29.68 -35.72 -16.45
N GLY A 214 -30.05 -36.35 -15.35
CA GLY A 214 -31.39 -36.80 -14.94
C GLY A 214 -31.55 -38.31 -15.24
N ALA A 215 -31.37 -39.18 -14.23
CA ALA A 215 -31.91 -40.54 -14.08
C ALA A 215 -31.20 -41.26 -12.90
N ALA A 216 -31.89 -41.61 -11.82
CA ALA A 216 -32.28 -43.00 -11.45
C ALA A 216 -31.09 -43.87 -10.96
N VAL A 217 -31.12 -44.72 -9.93
CA VAL A 217 -32.10 -45.28 -9.00
C VAL A 217 -31.28 -45.99 -7.89
N SER A 218 -31.88 -46.15 -6.72
CA SER A 218 -31.49 -46.94 -5.55
C SER A 218 -30.57 -48.16 -5.75
N ARG A 219 -29.57 -48.31 -4.89
CA ARG A 219 -29.59 -49.18 -3.68
C ARG A 219 -28.31 -49.01 -2.87
#